data_AF-A0ABD5WCF9-F1
#
_entry.id   AF-A0ABD5WCF9-F1
#
_cell.length_a   1.000
_cell.length_b   1.000
_cell.length_c   1.000
_cell.angle_alpha   90.00
_cell.angle_beta   90.00
_cell.angle_gamma   90.00
#
_symmetry.space_group_name_H-M   'P 1'
#
loop_
_entity.id
_entity.type
_entity.pdbx_description
1 polymer ?
#
loop_
_entity_poly.entity_id
_entity_poly.type
_entity_poly.pdbx_seq_one_letter_code
_entity_poly.pdbx_strand_id
1 'polypeptide(L)'
;MSDDTAGDHTADEAGDVWDRPGVPTPDALATTAEAAVRAAGEYLAERFRDGGTVGDFHTDDVKAEADTGAERRVFDRIRAEFPDHTLHGEESGRAGDGSVEWIVDPLDGTNNYAIDYPSIATAVAAKADDETLVAAVYEPLVDDCYVAVRGAGATLNGEPLTAAPRDRPLDRSTVSLAVGLPAVRDDDLRAEVDVVRDALGDRCKRVLETWSPCVDWGLLARGSIAGIVCAYPDPFEQEAGELLAAEAGVVAASRDGYYAGAVDAETLAALVETLPAAEN
;
A
#
# COMPACT_ATOMS: atom_id res chain seq x y z
N MET A 1 14.42 20.19 -41.25
CA MET A 1 13.02 19.82 -41.52
C MET A 1 12.98 18.30 -41.48
N SER A 2 12.76 17.78 -40.29
CA SER A 2 12.54 16.37 -40.02
C SER A 2 11.58 16.37 -38.85
N ASP A 3 10.37 15.92 -39.12
CA ASP A 3 9.23 15.85 -38.20
C ASP A 3 9.61 15.09 -36.94
N ASP A 4 9.31 15.73 -35.81
CA ASP A 4 9.28 15.15 -34.48
C ASP A 4 7.84 14.66 -34.27
N THR A 5 7.59 13.37 -34.47
CA THR A 5 6.31 12.77 -34.08
C THR A 5 6.32 12.53 -32.58
N ALA A 6 5.83 13.53 -31.85
CA ALA A 6 5.39 13.37 -30.48
C ALA A 6 4.31 12.27 -30.41
N GLY A 7 4.54 11.25 -29.59
CA GLY A 7 3.51 10.28 -29.21
C GLY A 7 2.48 10.99 -28.35
N ASP A 8 1.42 11.44 -28.99
CA ASP A 8 0.16 11.82 -28.35
C ASP A 8 -0.48 10.53 -27.80
N HIS A 9 -0.27 10.26 -26.52
CA HIS A 9 -1.03 9.23 -25.81
C HIS A 9 -2.46 9.74 -25.70
N THR A 10 -3.31 9.20 -26.56
CA THR A 10 -4.75 9.43 -26.57
C THR A 10 -5.37 9.00 -25.23
N ALA A 11 -5.50 9.94 -24.30
CA ALA A 11 -6.53 9.89 -23.27
C ALA A 11 -7.82 10.41 -23.90
N ASP A 12 -8.80 9.53 -24.14
CA ASP A 12 -10.26 9.79 -24.27
C ASP A 12 -10.99 8.83 -25.24
N GLU A 13 -10.86 7.50 -25.05
CA GLU A 13 -11.86 6.57 -25.61
C GLU A 13 -12.43 5.57 -24.58
N ALA A 14 -11.78 5.38 -23.43
CA ALA A 14 -12.35 4.64 -22.30
C ALA A 14 -13.11 5.64 -21.41
N GLY A 15 -14.43 5.51 -21.32
CA GLY A 15 -15.24 6.29 -20.37
C GLY A 15 -14.81 6.06 -18.92
N ASP A 16 -15.44 6.78 -17.99
CA ASP A 16 -15.19 6.64 -16.55
C ASP A 16 -15.21 5.15 -16.14
N VAL A 17 -14.19 4.71 -15.40
CA VAL A 17 -14.05 3.32 -14.95
C VAL A 17 -15.26 2.87 -14.14
N TRP A 18 -15.93 3.80 -13.45
CA TRP A 18 -17.16 3.56 -12.71
C TRP A 18 -18.37 3.21 -13.60
N ASP A 19 -18.33 3.58 -14.88
CA ASP A 19 -19.40 3.28 -15.86
C ASP A 19 -19.18 1.93 -16.58
N ARG A 20 -18.10 1.21 -16.29
CA ARG A 20 -17.78 -0.07 -16.96
C ARG A 20 -18.77 -1.18 -16.56
N PRO A 21 -19.19 -2.05 -17.49
CA PRO A 21 -20.06 -3.17 -17.18
C PRO A 21 -19.47 -4.07 -16.09
N GLY A 22 -20.26 -4.36 -15.06
CA GLY A 22 -19.85 -5.25 -13.96
C GLY A 22 -19.02 -4.58 -12.87
N VAL A 23 -18.77 -3.27 -12.94
CA VAL A 23 -18.20 -2.49 -11.83
C VAL A 23 -19.33 -2.04 -10.89
N PRO A 24 -19.31 -2.43 -9.60
CA PRO A 24 -20.29 -1.95 -8.63
C PRO A 24 -20.12 -0.47 -8.29
N THR A 25 -21.06 0.08 -7.52
CA THR A 25 -20.96 1.48 -7.07
C THR A 25 -19.75 1.70 -6.16
N PRO A 26 -19.17 2.92 -6.15
CA PRO A 26 -18.07 3.25 -5.24
C PRO A 26 -18.37 2.92 -3.78
N ASP A 27 -19.55 3.30 -3.29
CA ASP A 27 -19.98 3.04 -1.91
C ASP A 27 -20.03 1.54 -1.56
N ALA A 28 -20.46 0.70 -2.50
CA ALA A 28 -20.56 -0.74 -2.27
C ALA A 28 -19.18 -1.40 -2.18
N LEU A 29 -18.25 -1.00 -3.05
CA LEU A 29 -16.85 -1.44 -2.98
C LEU A 29 -16.18 -0.92 -1.70
N ALA A 30 -16.32 0.36 -1.38
CA ALA A 30 -15.74 0.98 -0.17
C ALA A 30 -16.22 0.32 1.12
N THR A 31 -17.54 0.13 1.27
CA THR A 31 -18.13 -0.53 2.44
C THR A 31 -17.63 -1.97 2.58
N THR A 32 -17.49 -2.68 1.46
CA THR A 32 -16.99 -4.07 1.47
C THR A 32 -15.50 -4.13 1.80
N ALA A 33 -14.70 -3.21 1.25
CA ALA A 33 -13.27 -3.10 1.53
C ALA A 33 -13.02 -2.85 3.02
N GLU A 34 -13.69 -1.85 3.61
CA GLU A 34 -13.59 -1.54 5.04
C GLU A 34 -13.99 -2.74 5.90
N ALA A 35 -15.15 -3.36 5.60
CA ALA A 35 -15.62 -4.50 6.37
C ALA A 35 -14.66 -5.69 6.28
N ALA A 36 -13.97 -5.87 5.14
CA ALA A 36 -13.04 -6.97 4.92
C ALA A 36 -11.74 -6.79 5.72
N VAL A 37 -11.12 -5.60 5.64
CA VAL A 37 -9.89 -5.32 6.40
C VAL A 37 -10.15 -5.33 7.90
N ARG A 38 -11.30 -4.83 8.37
CA ARG A 38 -11.68 -4.89 9.79
C ARG A 38 -11.85 -6.33 10.28
N ALA A 39 -12.53 -7.19 9.51
CA ALA A 39 -12.74 -8.58 9.90
C ALA A 39 -11.41 -9.35 10.07
N ALA A 40 -10.45 -9.12 9.17
CA ALA A 40 -9.12 -9.72 9.26
C ALA A 40 -8.28 -9.10 10.37
N GLY A 41 -8.21 -7.77 10.44
CA GLY A 41 -7.41 -7.08 11.45
C GLY A 41 -7.90 -7.32 12.89
N GLU A 42 -9.21 -7.40 13.13
CA GLU A 42 -9.75 -7.77 14.45
C GLU A 42 -9.28 -9.16 14.89
N TYR A 43 -9.29 -10.12 13.97
CA TYR A 43 -8.75 -11.46 14.21
C TYR A 43 -7.26 -11.44 14.51
N LEU A 44 -6.47 -10.67 13.74
CA LEU A 44 -5.04 -10.53 13.97
C LEU A 44 -4.74 -9.87 15.32
N ALA A 45 -5.49 -8.84 15.70
CA ALA A 45 -5.33 -8.17 16.99
C ALA A 45 -5.71 -9.05 18.18
N GLU A 46 -6.75 -9.89 18.07
CA GLU A 46 -7.08 -10.90 19.07
C GLU A 46 -5.90 -11.88 19.24
N ARG A 47 -5.43 -12.46 18.14
CA ARG A 47 -4.30 -13.40 18.14
C ARG A 47 -3.00 -12.81 18.67
N PHE A 48 -2.71 -11.55 18.33
CA PHE A 48 -1.55 -10.81 18.81
C PHE A 48 -1.62 -10.58 20.33
N ARG A 49 -2.79 -10.22 20.88
CA ARG A 49 -2.95 -9.92 22.31
C ARG A 49 -3.00 -11.14 23.21
N ASP A 50 -3.50 -12.27 22.72
CA ASP A 50 -3.62 -13.51 23.49
C ASP A 50 -2.27 -14.16 23.82
N GLY A 51 -1.15 -13.57 23.35
CA GLY A 51 0.19 -14.02 23.69
C GLY A 51 0.51 -15.42 23.16
N GLY A 52 -0.19 -15.84 22.09
CA GLY A 52 0.13 -17.06 21.37
C GLY A 52 1.63 -17.13 21.03
N THR A 53 2.25 -15.97 20.82
CA THR A 53 3.66 -15.74 20.50
C THR A 53 4.70 -16.32 21.47
N VAL A 54 4.33 -16.73 22.69
CA VAL A 54 5.33 -17.06 23.74
C VAL A 54 5.81 -18.53 23.73
N GLY A 55 5.19 -19.44 22.96
CA GLY A 55 5.49 -20.89 23.04
C GLY A 55 5.99 -21.56 21.76
N ASP A 56 5.31 -21.30 20.63
CA ASP A 56 5.45 -22.07 19.38
C ASP A 56 5.68 -21.19 18.13
N PHE A 57 5.78 -19.86 18.28
CA PHE A 57 5.73 -18.88 17.17
C PHE A 57 7.09 -18.50 16.56
N HIS A 58 8.18 -19.19 16.94
CA HIS A 58 9.46 -19.04 16.27
C HIS A 58 9.61 -19.92 15.02
N THR A 59 8.56 -20.67 14.66
CA THR A 59 8.50 -21.51 13.45
C THR A 59 7.55 -20.91 12.41
N ASP A 60 7.88 -21.08 11.13
CA ASP A 60 7.13 -20.58 9.97
C ASP A 60 5.62 -20.94 10.00
N ASP A 61 5.26 -22.03 10.68
CA ASP A 61 3.89 -22.55 10.79
C ASP A 61 2.88 -21.55 11.37
N VAL A 62 3.30 -20.69 12.30
CA VAL A 62 2.33 -19.82 12.99
C VAL A 62 2.03 -18.53 12.25
N LYS A 63 3.03 -18.01 11.54
CA LYS A 63 2.82 -16.92 10.57
C LYS A 63 1.77 -17.36 9.57
N ALA A 64 2.01 -18.51 8.93
CA ALA A 64 1.09 -19.10 7.96
C ALA A 64 -0.35 -19.27 8.50
N GLU A 65 -0.55 -19.62 9.78
CA GLU A 65 -1.90 -19.70 10.35
C GLU A 65 -2.58 -18.33 10.55
N ALA A 66 -1.82 -17.32 10.97
CA ALA A 66 -2.31 -15.95 11.10
C ALA A 66 -2.67 -15.38 9.71
N ASP A 67 -1.75 -15.44 8.76
CA ASP A 67 -1.91 -15.01 7.37
C ASP A 67 -3.13 -15.69 6.71
N THR A 68 -3.16 -17.04 6.68
CA THR A 68 -4.26 -17.81 6.09
C THR A 68 -5.60 -17.53 6.79
N GLY A 69 -5.58 -17.35 8.11
CA GLY A 69 -6.77 -17.08 8.90
C GLY A 69 -7.36 -15.69 8.65
N ALA A 70 -6.51 -14.71 8.41
CA ALA A 70 -6.89 -13.34 8.04
C ALA A 70 -7.40 -13.31 6.58
N GLU A 71 -6.68 -13.92 5.64
CA GLU A 71 -7.07 -13.97 4.22
C GLU A 71 -8.46 -14.59 4.03
N ARG A 72 -8.73 -15.70 4.71
CA ARG A 72 -10.05 -16.35 4.67
C ARG A 72 -11.16 -15.38 5.07
N ARG A 73 -10.95 -14.53 6.08
CA ARG A 73 -11.96 -13.57 6.55
C ARG A 73 -12.20 -12.44 5.55
N VAL A 74 -11.12 -11.94 4.94
CA VAL A 74 -11.23 -10.97 3.83
C VAL A 74 -12.06 -11.59 2.70
N PHE A 75 -11.70 -12.79 2.27
CA PHE A 75 -12.38 -13.48 1.17
C PHE A 75 -13.84 -13.81 1.48
N ASP A 76 -14.15 -14.27 2.69
CA ASP A 76 -15.51 -14.55 3.12
C ASP A 76 -16.37 -13.27 3.07
N ARG A 77 -15.82 -12.13 3.51
CA ARG A 77 -16.51 -10.84 3.48
C ARG A 77 -16.74 -10.34 2.05
N ILE A 78 -15.74 -10.46 1.19
CA ILE A 78 -15.86 -10.06 -0.22
C ILE A 78 -16.86 -10.96 -0.94
N ARG A 79 -16.74 -12.29 -0.82
CA ARG A 79 -17.66 -13.24 -1.50
C ARG A 79 -19.10 -13.13 -1.03
N ALA A 80 -19.33 -12.72 0.21
CA ALA A 80 -20.68 -12.51 0.71
C ALA A 80 -21.43 -11.39 -0.04
N GLU A 81 -20.71 -10.36 -0.48
CA GLU A 81 -21.28 -9.25 -1.25
C GLU A 81 -21.15 -9.49 -2.76
N PHE A 82 -19.99 -9.98 -3.18
CA PHE A 82 -19.56 -10.10 -4.57
C PHE A 82 -19.09 -11.53 -4.88
N PRO A 83 -20.01 -12.49 -5.06
CA PRO A 83 -19.67 -13.90 -5.25
C PRO A 83 -18.89 -14.19 -6.53
N ASP A 84 -19.01 -13.33 -7.55
CA ASP A 84 -18.43 -13.52 -8.88
C ASP A 84 -17.13 -12.70 -9.10
N HIS A 85 -16.67 -11.92 -8.11
CA HIS A 85 -15.43 -11.15 -8.25
C HIS A 85 -14.19 -12.07 -8.18
N THR A 86 -13.11 -11.63 -8.83
CA THR A 86 -11.80 -12.28 -8.73
C THR A 86 -11.19 -11.95 -7.37
N LEU A 87 -10.58 -12.94 -6.73
CA LEU A 87 -9.79 -12.77 -5.51
C LEU A 87 -8.34 -13.11 -5.79
N HIS A 88 -7.44 -12.29 -5.30
CA HIS A 88 -6.01 -12.43 -5.45
C HIS A 88 -5.35 -12.15 -4.10
N GLY A 89 -5.07 -13.20 -3.35
CA GLY A 89 -4.38 -13.11 -2.08
C GLY A 89 -2.91 -13.45 -2.22
N GLU A 90 -2.09 -12.87 -1.36
CA GLU A 90 -0.66 -13.19 -1.26
C GLU A 90 -0.43 -14.70 -1.01
N GLU A 91 -1.27 -15.33 -0.17
CA GLU A 91 -1.08 -16.73 0.26
C GLU A 91 -1.68 -17.74 -0.72
N SER A 92 -2.88 -17.46 -1.22
CA SER A 92 -3.63 -18.40 -2.08
C SER A 92 -3.51 -18.13 -3.58
N GLY A 93 -2.90 -17.00 -3.96
CA GLY A 93 -2.81 -16.55 -5.35
C GLY A 93 -4.17 -16.12 -5.93
N ARG A 94 -4.23 -16.12 -7.26
CA ARG A 94 -5.39 -15.60 -8.01
C ARG A 94 -6.43 -16.68 -8.31
N ALA A 95 -7.70 -16.37 -8.03
CA ALA A 95 -8.86 -17.21 -8.30
C ALA A 95 -10.05 -16.39 -8.84
N GLY A 96 -10.54 -16.77 -10.03
CA GLY A 96 -11.68 -16.13 -10.69
C GLY A 96 -11.30 -15.35 -11.95
N ASP A 97 -12.32 -14.87 -12.65
CA ASP A 97 -12.26 -14.11 -13.90
C ASP A 97 -13.34 -13.02 -13.97
N GLY A 98 -13.80 -12.54 -12.80
CA GLY A 98 -14.76 -11.45 -12.66
C GLY A 98 -14.20 -10.09 -13.09
N SER A 99 -15.11 -9.15 -13.35
CA SER A 99 -14.81 -7.77 -13.78
C SER A 99 -14.03 -6.93 -12.76
N VAL A 100 -14.09 -7.31 -11.49
CA VAL A 100 -13.34 -6.68 -10.40
C VAL A 100 -12.47 -7.73 -9.73
N GLU A 101 -11.20 -7.39 -9.54
CA GLU A 101 -10.20 -8.18 -8.85
C GLU A 101 -9.84 -7.54 -7.52
N TRP A 102 -9.91 -8.31 -6.44
CA TRP A 102 -9.49 -7.89 -5.11
C TRP A 102 -8.10 -8.41 -4.82
N ILE A 103 -7.14 -7.49 -4.73
CA ILE A 103 -5.77 -7.74 -4.31
C ILE A 103 -5.73 -7.61 -2.79
N VAL A 104 -5.20 -8.62 -2.10
CA VAL A 104 -5.28 -8.75 -0.65
C VAL A 104 -3.92 -9.06 -0.06
N ASP A 105 -3.48 -8.18 0.85
CA ASP A 105 -2.43 -8.46 1.83
C ASP A 105 -3.13 -8.68 3.19
N PRO A 106 -3.25 -9.93 3.65
CA PRO A 106 -3.97 -10.25 4.87
C PRO A 106 -3.25 -9.78 6.15
N LEU A 107 -1.91 -9.69 6.12
CA LEU A 107 -1.06 -9.33 7.26
C LEU A 107 0.25 -8.71 6.74
N ASP A 108 0.17 -7.41 6.46
CA ASP A 108 1.37 -6.61 6.27
C ASP A 108 2.08 -6.46 7.63
N GLY A 109 3.40 -6.64 7.66
CA GLY A 109 4.11 -6.75 8.92
C GLY A 109 4.25 -8.16 9.47
N THR A 110 4.23 -9.24 8.66
CA THR A 110 4.42 -10.62 9.16
C THR A 110 5.68 -10.77 10.03
N ASN A 111 6.78 -10.09 9.69
CA ASN A 111 7.99 -10.08 10.52
C ASN A 111 7.81 -9.32 11.84
N ASN A 112 7.05 -8.23 11.82
CA ASN A 112 6.70 -7.48 13.03
C ASN A 112 5.82 -8.34 13.95
N TYR A 113 4.80 -8.98 13.39
CA TYR A 113 3.91 -9.90 14.07
C TYR A 113 4.67 -11.04 14.78
N ALA A 114 5.67 -11.61 14.10
CA ALA A 114 6.48 -12.72 14.59
C ALA A 114 7.32 -12.42 15.85
N ILE A 115 7.63 -11.15 16.09
CA ILE A 115 8.49 -10.71 17.19
C ILE A 115 7.74 -9.83 18.20
N ASP A 116 6.40 -9.86 18.18
CA ASP A 116 5.54 -9.03 19.02
C ASP A 116 5.75 -7.51 18.82
N TYR A 117 6.19 -7.08 17.64
CA TYR A 117 6.29 -5.66 17.32
C TYR A 117 4.93 -5.14 16.83
N PRO A 118 4.30 -4.16 17.52
CA PRO A 118 2.90 -3.80 17.30
C PRO A 118 2.69 -2.83 16.13
N SER A 119 3.26 -3.16 14.97
CA SER A 119 3.14 -2.41 13.72
C SER A 119 2.77 -3.40 12.62
N ILE A 120 1.48 -3.61 12.44
CA ILE A 120 0.91 -4.54 11.48
C ILE A 120 -0.31 -3.89 10.83
N ALA A 121 -0.65 -4.30 9.63
CA ALA A 121 -1.86 -3.87 8.95
C ALA A 121 -2.49 -5.01 8.14
N THR A 122 -3.73 -4.81 7.72
CA THR A 122 -4.36 -5.58 6.64
C THR A 122 -4.71 -4.61 5.53
N ALA A 123 -4.47 -4.99 4.27
CA ALA A 123 -4.78 -4.14 3.12
C ALA A 123 -5.58 -4.90 2.05
N VAL A 124 -6.49 -4.17 1.39
CA VAL A 124 -7.20 -4.65 0.21
C VAL A 124 -7.28 -3.54 -0.83
N ALA A 125 -7.20 -3.93 -2.10
CA ALA A 125 -7.42 -3.05 -3.25
C ALA A 125 -8.37 -3.73 -4.25
N ALA A 126 -9.44 -3.05 -4.63
CA ALA A 126 -10.35 -3.49 -5.69
C ALA A 126 -9.95 -2.83 -7.02
N LYS A 127 -9.66 -3.64 -8.03
CA LYS A 127 -9.25 -3.20 -9.37
C LYS A 127 -10.27 -3.61 -10.42
N ALA A 128 -10.47 -2.75 -11.42
CA ALA A 128 -11.09 -3.12 -12.68
C ALA A 128 -10.06 -2.88 -13.79
N ASP A 129 -9.68 -3.95 -14.50
CA ASP A 129 -8.52 -3.96 -15.39
C ASP A 129 -7.26 -3.46 -14.64
N ASP A 130 -6.56 -2.46 -15.16
CA ASP A 130 -5.36 -1.86 -14.56
C ASP A 130 -5.67 -0.70 -13.60
N GLU A 131 -6.94 -0.42 -13.31
CA GLU A 131 -7.34 0.72 -12.49
C GLU A 131 -7.83 0.32 -11.10
N THR A 132 -7.12 0.78 -10.08
CA THR A 132 -7.50 0.60 -8.67
C THR A 132 -8.61 1.56 -8.30
N LEU A 133 -9.78 1.02 -7.94
CA LEU A 133 -11.03 1.73 -7.69
C LEU A 133 -11.19 2.14 -6.24
N VAL A 134 -10.90 1.20 -5.34
CA VAL A 134 -11.05 1.35 -3.89
C VAL A 134 -9.87 0.66 -3.22
N ALA A 135 -9.35 1.29 -2.17
CA ALA A 135 -8.38 0.68 -1.28
C ALA A 135 -8.85 0.84 0.16
N ALA A 136 -8.59 -0.16 0.99
CA ALA A 136 -8.70 -0.03 2.43
C ALA A 136 -7.45 -0.60 3.11
N VAL A 137 -6.99 0.09 4.14
CA VAL A 137 -5.87 -0.32 4.99
C VAL A 137 -6.31 -0.20 6.44
N TYR A 138 -6.07 -1.20 7.26
CA TYR A 138 -6.47 -1.18 8.67
C TYR A 138 -5.29 -1.53 9.58
N GLU A 139 -4.98 -0.65 10.52
CA GLU A 139 -3.99 -0.84 11.59
C GLU A 139 -4.70 -1.32 12.88
N PRO A 140 -4.85 -2.64 13.12
CA PRO A 140 -5.82 -3.15 14.08
C PRO A 140 -5.43 -2.96 15.56
N LEU A 141 -4.16 -2.62 15.82
CA LEU A 141 -3.66 -2.38 17.18
C LEU A 141 -3.91 -0.95 17.66
N VAL A 142 -4.08 -0.01 16.73
CA VAL A 142 -4.39 1.41 17.01
C VAL A 142 -5.81 1.81 16.56
N ASP A 143 -6.53 0.90 15.89
CA ASP A 143 -7.89 1.10 15.35
C ASP A 143 -7.97 2.27 14.35
N ASP A 144 -6.97 2.36 13.47
CA ASP A 144 -6.95 3.31 12.36
C ASP A 144 -7.33 2.58 11.07
N CYS A 145 -8.50 2.89 10.50
CA CYS A 145 -8.95 2.34 9.23
C CYS A 145 -8.99 3.43 8.15
N TYR A 146 -8.19 3.24 7.12
CA TYR A 146 -8.11 4.08 5.93
C TYR A 146 -8.98 3.51 4.84
N VAL A 147 -9.75 4.35 4.15
CA VAL A 147 -10.51 3.98 2.95
C VAL A 147 -10.32 5.07 1.91
N ALA A 148 -9.89 4.68 0.72
CA ALA A 148 -9.70 5.56 -0.43
C ALA A 148 -10.56 5.09 -1.60
N VAL A 149 -11.18 6.05 -2.29
CA VAL A 149 -12.06 5.79 -3.42
C VAL A 149 -11.61 6.69 -4.57
N ARG A 150 -11.34 6.10 -5.73
CA ARG A 150 -10.85 6.80 -6.91
C ARG A 150 -11.74 7.99 -7.26
N GLY A 151 -11.16 9.19 -7.23
CA GLY A 151 -11.81 10.46 -7.54
C GLY A 151 -12.75 11.01 -6.45
N ALA A 152 -12.83 10.35 -5.28
CA ALA A 152 -13.72 10.75 -4.19
C ALA A 152 -12.97 11.02 -2.86
N GLY A 153 -11.64 10.89 -2.84
CA GLY A 153 -10.81 11.18 -1.69
C GLY A 153 -10.62 9.99 -0.75
N ALA A 154 -9.83 10.24 0.30
CA ALA A 154 -9.54 9.28 1.35
C ALA A 154 -10.21 9.67 2.67
N THR A 155 -10.42 8.68 3.53
CA THR A 155 -10.93 8.84 4.89
C THR A 155 -10.07 8.07 5.88
N LEU A 156 -10.05 8.54 7.14
CA LEU A 156 -9.53 7.84 8.30
C LEU A 156 -10.68 7.70 9.30
N ASN A 157 -11.10 6.47 9.58
CA ASN A 157 -12.22 6.15 10.47
C ASN A 157 -13.51 6.91 10.10
N GLY A 158 -13.77 7.02 8.80
CA GLY A 158 -14.94 7.70 8.22
C GLY A 158 -14.83 9.22 8.12
N GLU A 159 -13.77 9.83 8.67
CA GLU A 159 -13.53 11.27 8.57
C GLU A 159 -12.63 11.59 7.36
N PRO A 160 -12.88 12.66 6.59
CA PRO A 160 -12.04 13.03 5.45
C PRO A 160 -10.57 13.19 5.82
N LEU A 161 -9.70 12.64 4.97
CA LEU A 161 -8.25 12.61 5.15
C LEU A 161 -7.55 13.40 4.05
N THR A 162 -6.55 14.17 4.43
CA THR A 162 -5.66 14.84 3.48
C THR A 162 -4.25 14.86 4.05
N ALA A 163 -3.27 14.54 3.21
CA ALA A 163 -1.85 14.56 3.53
C ALA A 163 -1.36 16.01 3.64
N ALA A 164 -1.72 16.68 4.73
CA ALA A 164 -1.37 18.06 4.93
C ALA A 164 0.15 18.20 5.19
N PRO A 165 0.88 19.01 4.39
CA PRO A 165 2.30 19.22 4.60
C PRO A 165 2.53 19.94 5.93
N ARG A 166 3.55 19.50 6.65
CA ARG A 166 4.04 20.22 7.82
C ARG A 166 5.09 21.21 7.37
N ASP A 167 4.97 22.47 7.80
CA ASP A 167 5.91 23.54 7.48
C ASP A 167 7.28 23.30 8.14
N ARG A 168 8.08 22.45 7.51
CA ARG A 168 9.45 22.12 7.89
C ARG A 168 10.23 21.58 6.68
N PRO A 169 11.51 21.95 6.55
CA PRO A 169 12.38 21.41 5.51
C PRO A 169 12.61 19.89 5.68
N LEU A 170 13.02 19.24 4.59
CA LEU A 170 13.25 17.79 4.52
C LEU A 170 14.28 17.30 5.57
N ASP A 171 15.34 18.08 5.83
CA ASP A 171 16.37 17.79 6.83
C ASP A 171 15.86 17.77 8.29
N ARG A 172 14.60 18.17 8.50
CA ARG A 172 13.86 18.12 9.77
C ARG A 172 12.65 17.19 9.73
N SER A 173 12.43 16.55 8.60
CA SER A 173 11.32 15.64 8.33
C SER A 173 11.73 14.18 8.40
N THR A 174 10.73 13.34 8.67
CA THR A 174 10.87 11.90 8.64
C THR A 174 10.28 11.39 7.34
N VAL A 175 10.96 10.42 6.72
CA VAL A 175 10.51 9.71 5.51
C VAL A 175 10.56 8.22 5.79
N SER A 176 9.83 7.41 5.01
CA SER A 176 9.99 5.95 5.02
C SER A 176 10.72 5.46 3.78
N LEU A 177 11.50 4.39 3.94
CA LEU A 177 12.02 3.55 2.86
C LEU A 177 11.44 2.14 3.02
N ALA A 178 10.61 1.72 2.07
CA ALA A 178 10.13 0.36 1.93
C ALA A 178 10.98 -0.37 0.89
N VAL A 179 11.44 -1.59 1.20
CA VAL A 179 12.28 -2.39 0.30
C VAL A 179 11.62 -3.73 0.07
N GLY A 180 11.14 -3.96 -1.15
CA GLY A 180 10.45 -5.18 -1.51
C GLY A 180 11.39 -6.37 -1.70
N LEU A 181 10.81 -7.57 -1.69
CA LEU A 181 11.52 -8.84 -1.76
C LEU A 181 12.47 -9.00 -2.97
N PRO A 182 12.19 -8.47 -4.18
CA PRO A 182 13.14 -8.54 -5.29
C PRO A 182 14.51 -7.92 -4.93
N ALA A 183 14.52 -6.71 -4.38
CA ALA A 183 15.75 -6.04 -3.95
C ALA A 183 16.39 -6.69 -2.73
N VAL A 184 15.60 -7.28 -1.82
CA VAL A 184 16.14 -8.04 -0.69
C VAL A 184 16.85 -9.32 -1.15
N ARG A 185 16.45 -9.94 -2.26
CA ARG A 185 16.97 -11.25 -2.72
C ARG A 185 18.08 -11.14 -3.76
N ASP A 186 18.21 -9.99 -4.41
CA ASP A 186 19.23 -9.72 -5.44
C ASP A 186 20.32 -8.81 -4.86
N ASP A 187 21.58 -9.24 -4.93
CA ASP A 187 22.71 -8.50 -4.33
C ASP A 187 23.02 -7.18 -5.06
N ASP A 188 22.78 -7.10 -6.37
CA ASP A 188 23.03 -5.89 -7.16
C ASP A 188 21.94 -4.85 -6.85
N LEU A 189 20.67 -5.27 -6.86
CA LEU A 189 19.56 -4.39 -6.45
C LEU A 189 19.68 -3.94 -4.99
N ARG A 190 20.13 -4.82 -4.09
CA ARG A 190 20.37 -4.45 -2.68
C ARG A 190 21.43 -3.35 -2.58
N ALA A 191 22.51 -3.45 -3.35
CA ALA A 191 23.57 -2.45 -3.36
C ALA A 191 23.07 -1.09 -3.90
N GLU A 192 22.19 -1.09 -4.90
CA GLU A 192 21.54 0.13 -5.38
C GLU A 192 20.65 0.77 -4.30
N VAL A 193 19.84 -0.05 -3.61
CA VAL A 193 18.99 0.44 -2.51
C VAL A 193 19.82 0.98 -1.35
N ASP A 194 21.00 0.42 -1.05
CA ASP A 194 21.90 0.95 -0.03
C ASP A 194 22.39 2.37 -0.37
N VAL A 195 22.63 2.67 -1.67
CA VAL A 195 22.95 4.04 -2.11
C VAL A 195 21.78 4.99 -1.89
N VAL A 196 20.56 4.56 -2.20
CA VAL A 196 19.33 5.36 -1.96
C VAL A 196 19.15 5.61 -0.47
N ARG A 197 19.33 4.58 0.36
CA ARG A 197 19.24 4.64 1.82
C ARG A 197 20.22 5.65 2.42
N ASP A 198 21.49 5.62 1.99
CA ASP A 198 22.50 6.58 2.43
C ASP A 198 22.14 8.00 2.02
N ALA A 199 21.69 8.20 0.77
CA ALA A 199 21.26 9.51 0.27
C ALA A 199 20.05 10.08 1.02
N LEU A 200 19.08 9.23 1.38
CA LEU A 200 17.95 9.61 2.24
C LEU A 200 18.42 9.98 3.65
N GLY A 201 19.37 9.23 4.21
CA GLY A 201 19.98 9.49 5.51
C GLY A 201 20.70 10.83 5.59
N ASP A 202 21.35 11.27 4.51
CA ASP A 202 22.03 12.55 4.41
C ASP A 202 21.06 13.74 4.26
N ARG A 203 19.89 13.52 3.64
CA ARG A 203 18.92 14.58 3.30
C ARG A 203 17.81 14.76 4.33
N CYS A 204 17.48 13.72 5.08
CA CYS A 204 16.33 13.68 5.97
C CYS A 204 16.76 13.62 7.43
N LYS A 205 15.87 14.06 8.34
CA LYS A 205 16.14 13.93 9.78
C LYS A 205 16.24 12.47 10.21
N ARG A 206 15.38 11.62 9.63
CA ARG A 206 15.23 10.22 10.00
C ARG A 206 14.57 9.46 8.85
N VAL A 207 15.13 8.30 8.53
CA VAL A 207 14.52 7.32 7.64
C VAL A 207 13.89 6.24 8.52
N LEU A 208 12.60 6.00 8.34
CA LEU A 208 11.91 4.86 8.90
C LEU A 208 12.04 3.70 7.92
N GLU A 209 12.35 2.53 8.47
CA GLU A 209 12.32 1.30 7.73
C GLU A 209 11.61 0.31 8.62
N THR A 210 10.37 0.04 8.26
CA THR A 210 9.52 -0.90 8.96
C THR A 210 9.35 -2.12 8.07
N TRP A 211 8.97 -3.26 8.66
CA TRP A 211 8.53 -4.41 7.86
C TRP A 211 7.03 -4.34 7.55
N SER A 212 6.41 -3.15 7.60
CA SER A 212 4.98 -2.96 7.35
C SER A 212 4.71 -1.68 6.55
N PRO A 213 4.95 -1.69 5.23
CA PRO A 213 4.76 -0.50 4.39
C PRO A 213 3.32 0.03 4.37
N CYS A 214 2.28 -0.79 4.59
CA CYS A 214 0.90 -0.30 4.70
C CYS A 214 0.72 0.67 5.89
N VAL A 215 1.44 0.47 7.00
CA VAL A 215 1.47 1.44 8.11
C VAL A 215 2.16 2.73 7.69
N ASP A 216 3.23 2.64 6.89
CA ASP A 216 3.95 3.80 6.38
C ASP A 216 3.12 4.62 5.38
N TRP A 217 2.31 3.96 4.56
CA TRP A 217 1.30 4.60 3.71
C TRP A 217 0.25 5.35 4.52
N GLY A 218 -0.27 4.75 5.60
CA GLY A 218 -1.18 5.43 6.53
C GLY A 218 -0.53 6.66 7.18
N LEU A 219 0.74 6.57 7.59
CA LEU A 219 1.53 7.68 8.12
C LEU A 219 1.68 8.82 7.10
N LEU A 220 1.90 8.50 5.83
CA LEU A 220 2.02 9.47 4.75
C LEU A 220 0.67 10.15 4.46
N ALA A 221 -0.39 9.35 4.31
CA ALA A 221 -1.73 9.84 4.01
C ALA A 221 -2.27 10.80 5.08
N ARG A 222 -1.87 10.63 6.35
CA ARG A 222 -2.19 11.55 7.46
C ARG A 222 -1.17 12.68 7.66
N GLY A 223 -0.17 12.82 6.79
CA GLY A 223 0.87 13.86 6.85
C GLY A 223 1.81 13.76 8.07
N SER A 224 1.94 12.57 8.65
CA SER A 224 2.85 12.34 9.79
C SER A 224 4.31 12.24 9.36
N ILE A 225 4.56 11.59 8.22
CA ILE A 225 5.84 11.59 7.50
C ILE A 225 5.74 12.48 6.26
N ALA A 226 6.88 12.98 5.79
CA ALA A 226 6.93 13.89 4.64
C ALA A 226 6.92 13.16 3.30
N GLY A 227 7.33 11.89 3.28
CA GLY A 227 7.33 11.08 2.08
C GLY A 227 7.69 9.63 2.34
N ILE A 228 7.54 8.83 1.31
CA ILE A 228 7.90 7.41 1.23
C ILE A 228 8.68 7.18 -0.05
N VAL A 229 9.69 6.31 0.02
CA VAL A 229 10.35 5.71 -1.14
C VAL A 229 10.13 4.21 -1.05
N CYS A 230 9.57 3.61 -2.10
CA CYS A 230 9.44 2.16 -2.21
C CYS A 230 10.40 1.67 -3.29
N ALA A 231 11.27 0.71 -2.95
CA ALA A 231 12.21 0.09 -3.86
C ALA A 231 11.74 -1.33 -4.18
N TYR A 232 11.38 -1.55 -5.45
CA TYR A 232 10.83 -2.80 -5.98
C TYR A 232 9.70 -3.36 -5.11
N PRO A 233 8.67 -2.54 -4.79
CA PRO A 233 7.62 -2.92 -3.86
C PRO A 233 6.85 -4.14 -4.32
N ASP A 234 6.28 -4.86 -3.35
CA ASP A 234 5.36 -5.93 -3.66
C ASP A 234 4.02 -5.34 -4.18
N PRO A 235 3.43 -5.86 -5.27
CA PRO A 235 2.16 -5.35 -5.77
C PRO A 235 1.01 -5.42 -4.76
N PHE A 236 1.00 -6.35 -3.81
CA PHE A 236 -0.11 -6.51 -2.86
C PHE A 236 -0.26 -5.28 -1.94
N GLU A 237 0.85 -4.78 -1.39
CA GLU A 237 0.89 -3.56 -0.57
C GLU A 237 0.82 -2.28 -1.42
N GLN A 238 1.41 -2.28 -2.60
CA GLN A 238 1.58 -1.09 -3.43
C GLN A 238 0.25 -0.57 -3.97
N GLU A 239 -0.64 -1.47 -4.42
CA GLU A 239 -1.93 -1.09 -5.01
C GLU A 239 -2.84 -0.35 -4.03
N ALA A 240 -2.90 -0.84 -2.79
CA ALA A 240 -3.66 -0.18 -1.73
C ALA A 240 -2.98 1.13 -1.30
N GLY A 241 -1.65 1.13 -1.16
CA GLY A 241 -0.86 2.28 -0.75
C GLY A 241 -0.92 3.46 -1.73
N GLU A 242 -0.74 3.19 -3.02
CA GLU A 242 -0.75 4.22 -4.06
C GLU A 242 -2.10 4.92 -4.17
N LEU A 243 -3.21 4.17 -4.18
CA LEU A 243 -4.54 4.78 -4.23
C LEU A 243 -4.81 5.60 -2.97
N LEU A 244 -4.46 5.07 -1.78
CA LEU A 244 -4.60 5.81 -0.53
C LEU A 244 -3.81 7.13 -0.55
N ALA A 245 -2.56 7.09 -1.01
CA ALA A 245 -1.72 8.26 -1.12
C ALA A 245 -2.30 9.28 -2.11
N ALA A 246 -2.67 8.85 -3.31
CA ALA A 246 -3.23 9.71 -4.36
C ALA A 246 -4.50 10.42 -3.88
N GLU A 247 -5.44 9.68 -3.29
CA GLU A 247 -6.71 10.22 -2.80
C GLU A 247 -6.56 11.05 -1.51
N ALA A 248 -5.44 10.92 -0.79
CA ALA A 248 -5.05 11.83 0.28
C ALA A 248 -4.33 13.10 -0.22
N GLY A 249 -4.06 13.22 -1.52
CA GLY A 249 -3.41 14.38 -2.13
C GLY A 249 -1.87 14.33 -2.15
N VAL A 250 -1.29 13.14 -1.97
CA VAL A 250 0.15 12.91 -2.13
C VAL A 250 0.54 13.08 -3.60
N VAL A 251 1.66 13.76 -3.84
CA VAL A 251 2.28 13.82 -5.16
C VAL A 251 3.31 12.71 -5.28
N ALA A 252 3.38 12.07 -6.45
CA ALA A 252 4.22 10.90 -6.63
C ALA A 252 4.94 10.88 -7.98
N ALA A 253 6.01 10.09 -8.04
CA ALA A 253 6.74 9.74 -9.24
C ALA A 253 7.25 8.30 -9.15
N SER A 254 7.18 7.57 -10.26
CA SER A 254 7.71 6.21 -10.37
C SER A 254 8.82 6.15 -11.41
N ARG A 255 9.86 5.35 -11.16
CA ARG A 255 11.04 5.22 -12.03
C ARG A 255 11.73 3.88 -11.77
N ASP A 256 11.92 3.06 -12.81
CA ASP A 256 12.84 1.90 -12.82
C ASP A 256 12.77 1.02 -11.55
N GLY A 257 11.56 0.62 -11.15
CA GLY A 257 11.34 -0.20 -9.96
C GLY A 257 11.21 0.60 -8.65
N TYR A 258 11.33 1.91 -8.68
CA TYR A 258 11.11 2.79 -7.53
C TYR A 258 9.79 3.54 -7.64
N TYR A 259 9.17 3.77 -6.49
CA TYR A 259 8.11 4.75 -6.28
C TYR A 259 8.57 5.77 -5.24
N ALA A 260 8.33 7.05 -5.47
CA ALA A 260 8.49 8.10 -4.47
C ALA A 260 7.18 8.88 -4.33
N GLY A 261 6.68 9.00 -3.10
CA GLY A 261 5.50 9.79 -2.75
C GLY A 261 5.83 10.82 -1.70
N ALA A 262 5.29 12.03 -1.81
CA ALA A 262 5.48 13.10 -0.84
C ALA A 262 4.26 13.99 -0.65
N VAL A 263 4.20 14.65 0.50
CA VAL A 263 3.12 15.59 0.86
C VAL A 263 3.13 16.89 0.05
N ASP A 264 4.22 17.18 -0.67
CA ASP A 264 4.36 18.33 -1.57
C ASP A 264 5.42 18.09 -2.66
N ALA A 265 5.39 18.94 -3.70
CA ALA A 265 6.24 18.81 -4.88
C ALA A 265 7.73 19.10 -4.61
N GLU A 266 8.04 19.96 -3.63
CA GLU A 266 9.42 20.27 -3.26
C GLU A 266 10.08 19.05 -2.61
N THR A 267 9.37 18.41 -1.69
CA THR A 267 9.79 17.17 -1.04
C THR A 267 9.90 16.06 -2.08
N LEU A 268 8.92 15.91 -2.97
CA LEU A 268 8.99 14.90 -4.03
C LEU A 268 10.25 15.04 -4.89
N ALA A 269 10.54 16.26 -5.36
CA ALA A 269 11.74 16.51 -6.16
C ALA A 269 13.02 16.12 -5.42
N ALA A 270 13.11 16.46 -4.12
CA ALA A 270 14.25 16.10 -3.29
C ALA A 270 14.40 14.58 -3.06
N LEU A 271 13.30 13.83 -3.02
CA LEU A 271 13.31 12.36 -2.94
C LEU A 271 13.70 11.73 -4.27
N VAL A 272 13.18 12.21 -5.40
CA VAL A 272 13.52 11.70 -6.73
C VAL A 272 15.01 11.84 -7.03
N GLU A 273 15.66 12.89 -6.53
CA GLU A 273 17.12 13.06 -6.63
C GLU A 273 17.94 12.00 -5.85
N THR A 274 17.32 11.25 -4.95
CA THR A 274 17.99 10.13 -4.24
C THR A 274 17.95 8.84 -5.02
N LEU A 275 17.07 8.73 -6.02
CA LEU A 275 16.88 7.52 -6.81
C LEU A 275 17.98 7.36 -7.87
N PRO A 276 18.27 6.12 -8.31
CA PRO A 276 19.20 5.87 -9.40
C PRO A 276 18.85 6.70 -10.65
N ALA A 277 19.87 7.07 -11.42
CA ALA A 277 19.65 7.72 -12.72
C ALA A 277 18.95 6.73 -13.67
N ALA A 278 18.13 7.26 -14.57
CA ALA A 278 17.38 6.47 -15.52
C ALA A 278 18.38 5.86 -16.47
N GLU A 279 18.23 4.57 -16.71
CA GLU A 279 18.94 3.94 -17.81
C GLU A 279 18.41 4.53 -19.12
N ASN A 280 19.32 5.00 -19.99
CA ASN A 280 18.98 5.54 -21.32
C ASN A 280 18.72 4.42 -22.32
#